data_AF-A0AAD9Z0L3-F1
#
_entry.id   AF-A0AAD9Z0L3-F1
#
_cell.length_a   1.000
_cell.length_b   1.000
_cell.length_c   1.000
_cell.angle_alpha   90.00
_cell.angle_beta   90.00
_cell.angle_gamma   90.00
#
_symmetry.space_group_name_H-M   'P 1'
#
loop_
_entity.id
_entity.type
_entity.pdbx_description
1 polymer ?
#
loop_
_entity_poly.entity_id
_entity_poly.type
_entity_poly.pdbx_seq_one_letter_code
_entity_poly.pdbx_strand_id
1 'polypeptide(L)'
;MSALLTIQASVYAEEAGKVEHAADMLRAYRARCLLRDGHTPFGWILTLRSQGRRIRNNTTSAGYITWADDRSSLTFKDITLDIKAFRGFLRQQTEALCAELSELYLPQPYEQSIPRFDLGKLRDNPANAQTGWSFLQEPQNDLARWQEWLINRVLDQRILREQFFQSERRVAGQPPKEPQWQVARVRQYLELLRRFLTRLSMLIFILGGQPARGTELFSLRYRNTFHGGYRNIYIEQGLLGFVTLYHKGYSIGGSLKIIHRYLPPALSQVVVQYLVLVLPFSQQLSRLVYDQPEDSAFLWARAETTWDPSQLSHFLRQESARELQVPLTISSWRHTAIAISREFIPKGTYFDREADSETSQTLDRQACHSNNTAGTIYGRLVQDGDGQIREFRERYRRVSLLWHTLWLQEAPSEPLEPPVEEQPAEEPA
;
A
#
# COMPACT_ATOMS: atom_id res chain seq x y z
N MET A 1 20.86 -6.54 22.08
CA MET A 1 21.45 -6.23 23.41
C MET A 1 22.90 -5.75 23.32
N SER A 2 23.84 -6.47 22.68
CA SER A 2 25.27 -6.04 22.64
C SER A 2 25.53 -4.64 22.05
N ALA A 3 24.94 -4.27 20.91
CA ALA A 3 25.17 -2.95 20.28
C ALA A 3 24.63 -1.78 21.12
N LEU A 4 23.51 -1.98 21.80
CA LEU A 4 22.92 -0.98 22.72
C LEU A 4 23.81 -0.78 23.95
N LEU A 5 24.40 -1.86 24.48
CA LEU A 5 25.36 -1.78 25.59
C LEU A 5 26.65 -1.05 25.18
N THR A 6 27.13 -1.24 23.95
CA THR A 6 28.30 -0.50 23.44
C THR A 6 27.98 0.99 23.26
N ILE A 7 26.81 1.34 22.73
CA ILE A 7 26.37 2.74 22.60
C ILE A 7 26.23 3.37 23.99
N GLN A 8 25.56 2.70 24.92
CA GLN A 8 25.36 3.17 26.27
C GLN A 8 26.69 3.34 27.02
N ALA A 9 27.63 2.40 26.88
CA ALA A 9 28.97 2.51 27.45
C ALA A 9 29.76 3.67 26.86
N SER A 10 29.63 3.93 25.55
CA SER A 10 30.28 5.08 24.90
C SER A 10 29.71 6.42 25.39
N VAL A 11 28.39 6.51 25.57
CA VAL A 11 27.73 7.71 26.12
C VAL A 11 28.15 7.96 27.56
N TYR A 12 28.16 6.93 28.41
CA TYR A 12 28.66 7.06 29.78
C TYR A 12 30.14 7.45 29.84
N ALA A 13 30.95 7.02 28.87
CA ALA A 13 32.37 7.39 28.82
C ALA A 13 32.57 8.87 28.43
N GLU A 14 31.69 9.43 27.60
CA GLU A 14 31.65 10.87 27.28
C GLU A 14 31.17 11.69 28.47
N GLU A 15 30.06 11.29 29.11
CA GLU A 15 29.54 11.95 30.31
C GLU A 15 30.54 11.94 31.49
N ALA A 16 31.36 10.89 31.59
CA ALA A 16 32.43 10.78 32.58
C ALA A 16 33.74 11.48 32.16
N GLY A 17 33.79 12.16 31.02
CA GLY A 17 34.97 12.87 30.51
C GLY A 17 36.14 11.97 30.11
N LYS A 18 35.91 10.67 29.92
CA LYS A 18 36.96 9.69 29.53
C LYS A 18 37.27 9.72 28.03
N VAL A 19 36.33 10.20 27.23
CA VAL A 19 36.46 10.46 25.80
C VAL A 19 35.76 11.76 25.48
N GLU A 20 36.29 12.52 24.52
CA GLU A 20 35.74 13.82 24.13
C GLU A 20 34.36 13.67 23.47
N HIS A 21 34.19 12.64 22.65
CA HIS A 21 32.91 12.28 22.03
C HIS A 21 32.69 10.76 22.04
N ALA A 22 31.47 10.30 22.36
CA ALA A 22 31.09 8.88 22.31
C ALA A 22 31.29 8.27 20.91
N ALA A 23 31.21 9.10 19.87
CA ALA A 23 31.47 8.72 18.48
C ALA A 23 32.87 8.14 18.27
N ASP A 24 33.88 8.60 19.01
CA ASP A 24 35.26 8.14 18.82
C ASP A 24 35.47 6.74 19.39
N MET A 25 34.86 6.46 20.55
CA MET A 25 34.84 5.11 21.11
C MET A 25 34.07 4.13 20.21
N LEU A 26 32.96 4.58 19.60
CA LEU A 26 32.21 3.79 18.63
C LEU A 26 33.02 3.53 17.34
N ARG A 27 33.76 4.53 16.85
CA ARG A 27 34.66 4.38 15.69
C ARG A 27 35.77 3.38 15.99
N ALA A 28 36.40 3.46 17.16
CA ALA A 28 37.45 2.52 17.57
C ALA A 28 36.91 1.08 17.68
N TYR A 29 35.73 0.89 18.28
CA TYR A 29 35.10 -0.42 18.38
C TYR A 29 34.72 -0.99 16.99
N ARG A 30 34.16 -0.13 16.13
CA ARG A 30 33.85 -0.48 14.73
C ARG A 30 35.11 -0.92 13.99
N ALA A 31 36.19 -0.15 14.10
CA ALA A 31 37.48 -0.45 13.46
C ALA A 31 38.06 -1.79 13.94
N ARG A 32 37.95 -2.09 15.23
CA ARG A 32 38.52 -3.31 15.81
C ARG A 32 37.73 -4.58 15.49
N CYS A 33 36.40 -4.50 15.47
CA CYS A 33 35.57 -5.70 15.51
C CYS A 33 34.51 -5.80 14.40
N LEU A 34 34.15 -4.71 13.73
CA LEU A 34 32.98 -4.66 12.83
C LEU A 34 33.35 -4.28 11.39
N LEU A 35 34.63 -4.18 11.07
CA LEU A 35 35.08 -3.98 9.68
C LEU A 35 34.82 -5.23 8.85
N ARG A 36 34.29 -5.01 7.64
CA ARG A 36 34.01 -6.06 6.67
C ARG A 36 35.29 -6.73 6.17
N ASP A 37 36.34 -5.93 5.97
CA ASP A 37 37.58 -6.37 5.32
C ASP A 37 38.68 -6.72 6.35
N GLY A 38 38.35 -6.69 7.65
CA GLY A 38 39.27 -7.10 8.70
C GLY A 38 39.22 -8.61 8.96
N HIS A 39 40.34 -9.18 9.43
CA HIS A 39 40.43 -10.56 9.94
C HIS A 39 39.73 -10.72 11.30
N THR A 40 38.46 -10.32 11.37
CA THR A 40 37.62 -10.41 12.57
C THR A 40 36.57 -11.49 12.36
N PRO A 41 36.01 -12.09 13.45
CA PRO A 41 34.88 -13.01 13.32
C PRO A 41 33.70 -12.40 12.55
N PHE A 42 33.46 -11.10 12.69
CA PHE A 42 32.42 -10.39 11.95
C PHE A 42 32.73 -10.28 10.45
N GLY A 43 33.97 -9.93 10.09
CA GLY A 43 34.45 -9.92 8.70
C GLY A 43 34.36 -11.31 8.05
N TRP A 44 34.68 -12.37 8.80
CA TRP A 44 34.51 -13.75 8.36
C TRP A 44 33.04 -14.12 8.13
N ILE A 45 32.13 -13.79 9.05
CA ILE A 45 30.68 -14.01 8.89
C ILE A 45 30.14 -13.26 7.65
N LEU A 46 30.57 -12.02 7.43
CA LEU A 46 30.17 -11.25 6.25
C LEU A 46 30.71 -11.85 4.94
N THR A 47 31.93 -12.39 4.98
CA THR A 47 32.53 -13.13 3.85
C THR A 47 31.78 -14.42 3.57
N LEU A 48 31.46 -15.22 4.58
CA LEU A 48 30.62 -16.42 4.42
C LEU A 48 29.23 -16.07 3.88
N ARG A 49 28.63 -14.99 4.37
CA ARG A 49 27.35 -14.49 3.85
C ARG A 49 27.44 -14.06 2.38
N SER A 50 28.52 -13.39 1.98
CA SER A 50 28.70 -12.95 0.58
C SER A 50 28.92 -14.15 -0.34
N GLN A 51 29.72 -15.12 0.08
CA GLN A 51 29.91 -16.40 -0.62
C GLN A 51 28.59 -17.18 -0.72
N GLY A 52 27.85 -17.34 0.37
CA GLY A 52 26.53 -18.00 0.37
C GLY A 52 25.52 -17.28 -0.52
N ARG A 53 25.56 -15.94 -0.57
CA ARG A 53 24.74 -15.16 -1.50
C ARG A 53 25.14 -15.36 -2.96
N ARG A 54 26.43 -15.46 -3.25
CA ARG A 54 26.95 -15.76 -4.60
C ARG A 54 26.52 -17.16 -5.04
N ILE A 55 26.68 -18.17 -4.18
CA ILE A 55 26.20 -19.54 -4.43
C ILE A 55 24.70 -19.48 -4.72
N ARG A 56 23.87 -18.93 -3.83
CA ARG A 56 22.43 -18.83 -4.04
C ARG A 56 22.03 -18.12 -5.34
N ASN A 57 22.75 -17.06 -5.73
CA ASN A 57 22.45 -16.32 -6.95
C ASN A 57 22.89 -17.06 -8.22
N ASN A 58 23.92 -17.92 -8.13
CA ASN A 58 24.51 -18.63 -9.27
C ASN A 58 24.11 -20.12 -9.33
N THR A 59 23.46 -20.64 -8.30
CA THR A 59 22.94 -22.01 -8.27
C THR A 59 21.46 -21.98 -8.66
N THR A 60 21.13 -22.63 -9.78
CA THR A 60 19.75 -22.87 -10.20
C THR A 60 19.06 -23.73 -9.15
N SER A 61 18.19 -23.11 -8.35
CA SER A 61 17.31 -23.86 -7.44
C SER A 61 16.22 -24.54 -8.27
N ALA A 62 15.81 -25.76 -7.90
CA ALA A 62 14.67 -26.42 -8.54
C ALA A 62 13.45 -25.48 -8.52
N GLY A 63 12.82 -25.29 -9.68
CA GLY A 63 11.64 -24.43 -9.79
C GLY A 63 10.48 -25.04 -9.02
N TYR A 64 9.93 -24.31 -8.05
CA TYR A 64 8.70 -24.70 -7.33
C TYR A 64 7.43 -24.30 -8.07
N ILE A 65 7.53 -23.93 -9.34
CA ILE A 65 6.46 -23.31 -10.13
C ILE A 65 6.31 -24.13 -11.40
N THR A 66 5.14 -24.73 -11.59
CA THR A 66 4.77 -25.47 -12.79
C THR A 66 3.46 -24.93 -13.35
N TRP A 67 3.41 -24.76 -14.67
CA TRP A 67 2.20 -24.39 -15.38
C TRP A 67 1.58 -25.64 -16.00
N ALA A 68 0.26 -25.67 -16.08
CA ALA A 68 -0.41 -26.58 -17.01
C ALA A 68 -0.05 -26.22 -18.46
N ASP A 69 -0.09 -27.20 -19.36
CA ASP A 69 0.30 -27.01 -20.77
C ASP A 69 -0.52 -25.93 -21.47
N ASP A 70 -1.80 -25.81 -21.10
CA ASP A 70 -2.75 -24.81 -21.58
C ASP A 70 -2.64 -23.45 -20.84
N ARG A 71 -1.75 -23.34 -19.87
CA ARG A 71 -1.53 -22.17 -19.00
C ARG A 71 -2.78 -21.74 -18.22
N SER A 72 -3.77 -22.61 -18.07
CA SER A 72 -5.00 -22.32 -17.33
C SER A 72 -4.81 -22.34 -15.82
N SER A 73 -3.81 -23.09 -15.34
CA SER A 73 -3.51 -23.25 -13.92
C SER A 73 -2.01 -23.23 -13.61
N LEU A 74 -1.70 -22.76 -12.42
CA LEU A 74 -0.36 -22.65 -11.88
C LEU A 74 -0.24 -23.41 -10.57
N THR A 75 0.76 -24.27 -10.46
CA THR A 75 1.09 -24.96 -9.21
C THR A 75 2.34 -24.36 -8.58
N PHE A 76 2.20 -23.91 -7.33
CA PHE A 76 3.30 -23.49 -6.46
C PHE A 76 3.32 -24.37 -5.20
N LYS A 77 4.31 -25.27 -5.10
CA LYS A 77 4.35 -26.33 -4.07
C LYS A 77 3.05 -27.14 -4.09
N ASP A 78 2.32 -27.19 -2.98
CA ASP A 78 1.08 -27.95 -2.82
C ASP A 78 -0.18 -27.13 -3.17
N ILE A 79 0.00 -25.94 -3.75
CA ILE A 79 -1.09 -25.02 -4.11
C ILE A 79 -1.21 -24.99 -5.62
N THR A 80 -2.33 -25.47 -6.15
CA THR A 80 -2.71 -25.28 -7.56
C THR A 80 -3.79 -24.21 -7.66
N LEU A 81 -3.54 -23.19 -8.49
CA LEU A 81 -4.43 -22.07 -8.70
C LEU A 81 -4.90 -22.04 -10.15
N ASP A 82 -6.19 -22.22 -10.37
CA ASP A 82 -6.82 -22.00 -11.67
C ASP A 82 -7.09 -20.50 -11.90
N ILE A 83 -6.67 -19.98 -13.06
CA ILE A 83 -6.74 -18.56 -13.39
C ILE A 83 -8.20 -18.09 -13.53
N LYS A 84 -9.07 -18.92 -14.10
CA LYS A 84 -10.50 -18.57 -14.30
C LYS A 84 -11.25 -18.56 -12.97
N ALA A 85 -11.02 -19.55 -12.12
CA ALA A 85 -11.57 -19.61 -10.77
C ALA A 85 -11.09 -18.41 -9.95
N PHE A 86 -9.80 -18.06 -10.04
CA PHE A 86 -9.25 -16.90 -9.33
C PHE A 86 -9.85 -15.56 -9.82
N ARG A 87 -10.14 -15.40 -11.11
CA ARG A 87 -10.91 -14.25 -11.62
C ARG A 87 -12.31 -14.19 -11.02
N GLY A 88 -13.00 -15.34 -10.95
CA GLY A 88 -14.31 -15.46 -10.30
C GLY A 88 -14.27 -15.04 -8.83
N PHE A 89 -13.28 -15.54 -8.09
CA PHE A 89 -13.00 -15.12 -6.71
C PHE A 89 -12.83 -13.60 -6.60
N LEU A 90 -11.95 -12.99 -7.41
CA LEU A 90 -11.75 -11.54 -7.33
C LEU A 90 -13.00 -10.72 -7.68
N ARG A 91 -13.83 -11.20 -8.60
CA ARG A 91 -15.12 -10.58 -8.92
C ARG A 91 -16.05 -10.61 -7.71
N GLN A 92 -16.25 -11.79 -7.12
CA GLN A 92 -17.09 -11.98 -5.94
C GLN A 92 -16.61 -11.12 -4.75
N GLN A 93 -15.29 -11.08 -4.53
CA GLN A 93 -14.69 -10.27 -3.47
C GLN A 93 -14.88 -8.76 -3.72
N THR A 94 -14.84 -8.32 -4.98
CA THR A 94 -15.10 -6.92 -5.37
C THR A 94 -16.58 -6.56 -5.19
N GLU A 95 -17.50 -7.46 -5.53
CA GLU A 95 -18.94 -7.28 -5.30
C GLU A 95 -19.26 -7.19 -3.80
N ALA A 96 -18.68 -8.07 -2.98
CA ALA A 96 -18.81 -8.03 -1.53
C ALA A 96 -18.26 -6.72 -0.94
N LEU A 97 -17.12 -6.23 -1.46
CA LEU A 97 -16.55 -4.94 -1.05
C LEU A 97 -17.52 -3.78 -1.33
N CYS A 98 -18.13 -3.77 -2.53
CA CYS A 98 -19.12 -2.76 -2.90
C CYS A 98 -20.38 -2.84 -2.04
N ALA A 99 -20.84 -4.04 -1.68
CA ALA A 99 -21.97 -4.23 -0.77
C ALA A 99 -21.65 -3.72 0.64
N GLU A 100 -20.48 -4.06 1.18
CA GLU A 100 -20.01 -3.58 2.50
C GLU A 100 -19.88 -2.04 2.52
N LEU A 101 -19.36 -1.44 1.44
CA LEU A 101 -19.33 0.01 1.28
C LEU A 101 -20.74 0.61 1.21
N SER A 102 -21.67 -0.06 0.52
CA SER A 102 -23.06 0.36 0.43
C SER A 102 -23.72 0.42 1.81
N GLU A 103 -23.51 -0.61 2.64
CA GLU A 103 -24.01 -0.64 4.03
C GLU A 103 -23.45 0.52 4.87
N LEU A 104 -22.19 0.92 4.65
CA LEU A 104 -21.55 2.05 5.34
C LEU A 104 -22.18 3.40 5.02
N TYR A 105 -22.95 3.50 3.94
CA TYR A 105 -23.70 4.73 3.61
C TYR A 105 -25.02 4.87 4.36
N LEU A 106 -25.40 3.86 5.16
CA LEU A 106 -26.66 3.84 5.90
C LEU A 106 -27.87 4.07 4.97
N PRO A 107 -28.03 3.24 3.90
CA PRO A 107 -29.05 3.45 2.89
C PRO A 107 -30.45 3.28 3.49
N GLN A 108 -31.40 4.10 3.03
CA GLN A 108 -32.81 3.97 3.37
C GLN A 108 -33.58 3.28 2.22
N PRO A 109 -34.70 2.58 2.50
CA PRO A 109 -35.42 1.79 1.49
C PRO A 109 -35.89 2.56 0.24
N TYR A 110 -36.00 3.89 0.33
CA TYR A 110 -36.60 4.75 -0.70
C TYR A 110 -35.59 5.68 -1.39
N GLU A 111 -34.29 5.49 -1.15
CA GLU A 111 -33.25 6.44 -1.54
C GLU A 111 -32.44 5.94 -2.74
N GLN A 112 -32.24 6.82 -3.74
CA GLN A 112 -31.84 6.36 -5.08
C GLN A 112 -30.43 6.75 -5.55
N SER A 113 -29.61 7.49 -4.80
CA SER A 113 -28.21 7.62 -5.23
C SER A 113 -27.22 7.93 -4.11
N ILE A 114 -26.23 7.05 -4.00
CA ILE A 114 -24.98 7.31 -3.31
C ILE A 114 -24.13 8.22 -4.21
N PRO A 115 -23.51 9.28 -3.67
CA PRO A 115 -22.63 10.15 -4.46
C PRO A 115 -21.51 9.37 -5.15
N ARG A 116 -21.40 9.52 -6.46
CA ARG A 116 -20.25 9.06 -7.26
C ARG A 116 -19.45 10.26 -7.72
N PHE A 117 -18.14 10.08 -7.78
CA PHE A 117 -17.19 11.13 -8.15
C PHE A 117 -16.60 10.81 -9.52
N ASP A 118 -16.49 11.82 -10.38
CA ASP A 118 -15.80 11.68 -11.66
C ASP A 118 -14.29 11.79 -11.42
N LEU A 119 -13.64 10.65 -11.23
CA LEU A 119 -12.21 10.58 -10.92
C LEU A 119 -11.34 11.19 -12.03
N GLY A 120 -11.82 11.20 -13.28
CA GLY A 120 -11.10 11.82 -14.40
C GLY A 120 -10.99 13.34 -14.29
N LYS A 121 -11.89 13.97 -13.53
CA LYS A 121 -11.89 15.42 -13.27
C LYS A 121 -11.17 15.82 -11.99
N LEU A 122 -10.89 14.87 -11.11
CA LEU A 122 -10.17 15.15 -9.87
C LEU A 122 -8.73 15.55 -10.18
N ARG A 123 -8.34 16.68 -9.59
CA ARG A 123 -6.98 17.21 -9.64
C ARG A 123 -6.23 16.80 -8.38
N ASP A 124 -4.95 16.50 -8.54
CA ASP A 124 -4.09 16.26 -7.39
C ASP A 124 -2.67 16.74 -7.71
N ASN A 125 -2.08 17.49 -6.77
CA ASN A 125 -0.67 17.83 -6.79
C ASN A 125 0.06 17.01 -5.70
N PRO A 126 0.70 15.90 -6.06
CA PRO A 126 1.44 15.08 -5.11
C PRO A 126 2.79 15.67 -4.67
N ALA A 127 3.31 16.71 -5.33
CA ALA A 127 4.51 17.44 -4.88
C ALA A 127 4.23 18.54 -3.86
N ASN A 128 2.97 18.90 -3.64
CA ASN A 128 2.63 19.83 -2.58
C ASN A 128 2.99 19.21 -1.22
N ALA A 129 3.89 19.87 -0.50
CA ALA A 129 4.44 19.46 0.79
C ALA A 129 3.62 19.94 2.00
N GLN A 130 2.58 20.75 1.77
CA GLN A 130 1.79 21.35 2.84
C GLN A 130 1.23 20.26 3.77
N THR A 131 1.35 20.48 5.08
CA THR A 131 0.80 19.56 6.09
C THR A 131 -0.72 19.50 5.94
N GLY A 132 -1.27 18.29 5.97
CA GLY A 132 -2.70 18.04 5.76
C GLY A 132 -3.13 17.96 4.29
N TRP A 133 -2.23 18.21 3.33
CA TRP A 133 -2.58 18.21 1.91
C TRP A 133 -2.84 16.79 1.35
N SER A 134 -3.89 16.71 0.54
CA SER A 134 -4.27 15.61 -0.36
C SER A 134 -5.21 16.15 -1.44
N PHE A 135 -5.60 15.32 -2.42
CA PHE A 135 -6.64 15.70 -3.39
C PHE A 135 -7.97 16.10 -2.74
N LEU A 136 -8.23 15.72 -1.48
CA LEU A 136 -9.41 16.15 -0.72
C LEU A 136 -9.38 17.65 -0.37
N GLN A 137 -8.18 18.23 -0.25
CA GLN A 137 -7.95 19.64 0.09
C GLN A 137 -7.79 20.53 -1.15
N GLU A 138 -7.72 19.94 -2.34
CA GLU A 138 -7.63 20.69 -3.60
C GLU A 138 -8.94 21.47 -3.86
N PRO A 139 -8.93 22.82 -3.83
CA PRO A 139 -10.16 23.60 -3.92
C PRO A 139 -10.99 23.34 -5.18
N GLN A 140 -10.37 23.01 -6.31
CA GLN A 140 -11.12 22.75 -7.55
C GLN A 140 -11.89 21.42 -7.55
N ASN A 141 -11.60 20.51 -6.63
CA ASN A 141 -12.32 19.25 -6.54
C ASN A 141 -13.66 19.36 -5.79
N ASP A 142 -13.85 20.42 -4.99
CA ASP A 142 -15.08 20.67 -4.20
C ASP A 142 -15.53 19.42 -3.40
N LEU A 143 -14.57 18.74 -2.78
CA LEU A 143 -14.79 17.53 -1.98
C LEU A 143 -15.06 17.82 -0.50
N ALA A 144 -14.67 19.00 -0.01
CA ALA A 144 -14.84 19.38 1.40
C ALA A 144 -16.31 19.38 1.84
N ARG A 145 -17.24 19.81 0.97
CA ARG A 145 -18.70 19.80 1.25
C ARG A 145 -19.27 18.42 1.54
N TRP A 146 -18.58 17.35 1.13
CA TRP A 146 -19.05 15.98 1.32
C TRP A 146 -18.57 15.37 2.64
N GLN A 147 -17.64 15.99 3.35
CA GLN A 147 -17.10 15.44 4.60
C GLN A 147 -18.13 15.37 5.73
N GLU A 148 -19.16 16.22 5.68
CA GLU A 148 -20.27 16.20 6.64
C GLU A 148 -21.48 15.41 6.14
N TRP A 149 -21.40 14.81 4.95
CA TRP A 149 -22.56 14.18 4.30
C TRP A 149 -23.17 13.06 5.16
N LEU A 150 -22.36 12.17 5.72
CA LEU A 150 -22.85 11.07 6.55
C LEU A 150 -23.38 11.53 7.91
N ILE A 151 -22.71 12.47 8.57
CA ILE A 151 -23.19 12.99 9.86
C ILE A 151 -24.50 13.75 9.68
N ASN A 152 -24.63 14.57 8.64
CA ASN A 152 -25.86 15.28 8.33
C ASN A 152 -26.99 14.31 8.00
N ARG A 153 -26.72 13.20 7.30
CA ARG A 153 -27.73 12.13 7.13
C ARG A 153 -28.21 11.54 8.44
N VAL A 154 -27.29 11.22 9.35
CA VAL A 154 -27.65 10.68 10.67
C VAL A 154 -28.47 11.69 11.47
N LEU A 155 -28.15 12.97 11.35
CA LEU A 155 -28.88 14.05 12.02
C LEU A 155 -30.25 14.30 11.36
N ASP A 156 -30.33 14.42 10.05
CA ASP A 156 -31.55 14.87 9.34
C ASP A 156 -32.59 13.75 9.21
N GLN A 157 -32.16 12.50 9.06
CA GLN A 157 -33.07 11.37 8.88
C GLN A 157 -33.54 10.84 10.23
N ARG A 158 -34.84 10.97 10.50
CA ARG A 158 -35.47 10.51 11.75
C ARG A 158 -35.11 9.07 12.13
N ILE A 159 -35.15 8.14 11.17
CA ILE A 159 -34.86 6.72 11.39
C ILE A 159 -33.41 6.53 11.85
N LEU A 160 -32.44 7.20 11.22
CA LEU A 160 -31.04 7.11 11.62
C LEU A 160 -30.80 7.81 12.95
N ARG A 161 -31.44 8.95 13.20
CA ARG A 161 -31.35 9.65 14.48
C ARG A 161 -31.83 8.76 15.63
N GLU A 162 -32.95 8.07 15.48
CA GLU A 162 -33.49 7.13 16.48
C GLU A 162 -32.59 5.90 16.69
N GLN A 163 -31.78 5.51 15.69
CA GLN A 163 -30.80 4.42 15.83
C GLN A 163 -29.49 4.84 16.52
N PHE A 164 -29.01 6.05 16.20
CA PHE A 164 -27.69 6.53 16.63
C PHE A 164 -27.71 7.35 17.91
N PHE A 165 -28.87 7.85 18.34
CA PHE A 165 -29.04 8.58 19.60
C PHE A 165 -29.98 7.85 20.55
N GLN A 166 -29.72 7.98 21.85
CA GLN A 166 -30.58 7.44 22.88
C GLN A 166 -31.93 8.17 22.89
N SER A 167 -33.01 7.43 23.12
CA SER A 167 -34.34 8.03 23.29
C SER A 167 -34.41 8.83 24.60
N GLU A 168 -34.57 10.14 24.48
CA GLU A 168 -34.70 11.02 25.64
C GLU A 168 -36.00 10.74 26.40
N ARG A 169 -35.92 10.20 27.61
CA ARG A 169 -37.00 10.36 28.59
C ARG A 169 -36.93 11.80 29.11
N ARG A 170 -37.79 12.66 28.57
CA ARG A 170 -37.98 14.02 29.11
C ARG A 170 -38.48 13.91 30.55
N VAL A 171 -37.62 14.26 31.50
CA VAL A 171 -38.03 14.49 32.89
C VAL A 171 -38.53 15.94 32.96
N ALA A 172 -39.80 16.13 33.30
CA ALA A 172 -40.38 17.46 33.42
C ALA A 172 -39.59 18.32 34.44
N GLY A 173 -39.16 19.51 34.01
CA GLY A 173 -38.44 20.47 34.85
C GLY A 173 -36.90 20.45 34.76
N GLN A 174 -36.29 19.55 33.98
CA GLN A 174 -34.86 19.62 33.66
C GLN A 174 -34.62 20.23 32.28
N PRO A 175 -33.51 20.98 32.08
CA PRO A 175 -33.11 21.41 30.75
C PRO A 175 -32.92 20.19 29.84
N PRO A 176 -33.20 20.30 28.54
CA PRO A 176 -32.96 19.21 27.60
C PRO A 176 -31.48 18.81 27.70
N LYS A 177 -31.23 17.53 27.99
CA LYS A 177 -29.87 16.99 27.96
C LYS A 177 -29.40 16.97 26.50
N GLU A 178 -28.11 17.17 26.29
CA GLU A 178 -27.53 16.98 24.96
C GLU A 178 -27.80 15.54 24.48
N PRO A 179 -28.09 15.36 23.19
CA PRO A 179 -28.42 14.06 22.64
C PRO A 179 -27.21 13.12 22.78
N GLN A 180 -27.41 12.01 23.51
CA GLN A 180 -26.33 11.05 23.78
C GLN A 180 -26.26 9.99 22.68
N TRP A 181 -25.04 9.68 22.23
CA TRP A 181 -24.80 8.62 21.26
C TRP A 181 -25.19 7.24 21.81
N GLN A 182 -25.79 6.42 20.95
CA GLN A 182 -26.01 5.02 21.21
C GLN A 182 -24.73 4.23 20.90
N VAL A 183 -23.89 4.06 21.93
CA VAL A 183 -22.55 3.45 21.82
C VAL A 183 -22.57 2.09 21.12
N ALA A 184 -23.60 1.27 21.36
CA ALA A 184 -23.74 -0.02 20.70
C ALA A 184 -23.90 0.10 19.16
N ARG A 185 -24.67 1.07 18.69
CA ARG A 185 -24.87 1.33 17.26
C ARG A 185 -23.59 1.86 16.61
N VAL A 186 -22.89 2.75 17.30
CA VAL A 186 -21.60 3.30 16.87
C VAL A 186 -20.57 2.17 16.75
N ARG A 187 -20.48 1.27 17.74
CA ARG A 187 -19.60 0.11 17.70
C ARG A 187 -19.92 -0.82 16.51
N GLN A 188 -21.20 -1.10 16.25
CA GLN A 188 -21.62 -1.88 15.08
C GLN A 188 -21.19 -1.23 13.75
N TYR A 189 -21.29 0.10 13.64
CA TYR A 189 -20.83 0.82 12.47
C TYR A 189 -19.31 0.71 12.27
N LEU A 190 -18.53 0.86 13.35
CA LEU A 190 -17.08 0.73 13.28
C LEU A 190 -16.61 -0.70 12.97
N GLU A 191 -17.34 -1.72 13.43
CA GLU A 191 -17.06 -3.11 13.07
C GLU A 191 -17.37 -3.39 11.59
N LEU A 192 -18.47 -2.84 11.06
CA LEU A 192 -18.75 -2.88 9.63
C LEU A 192 -17.63 -2.23 8.81
N LEU A 193 -17.13 -1.08 9.28
CA LEU A 193 -16.00 -0.40 8.66
C LEU A 193 -14.72 -1.25 8.72
N ARG A 194 -14.47 -1.93 9.83
CA ARG A 194 -13.33 -2.85 9.97
C ARG A 194 -13.41 -4.00 8.97
N ARG A 195 -14.58 -4.60 8.79
CA ARG A 195 -14.83 -5.65 7.80
C ARG A 195 -14.53 -5.16 6.38
N PHE A 196 -15.10 -4.00 6.02
CA PHE A 196 -14.84 -3.33 4.74
C PHE A 196 -13.35 -3.09 4.50
N LEU A 197 -12.64 -2.48 5.47
CA LEU A 197 -11.22 -2.17 5.34
C LEU A 197 -10.34 -3.42 5.26
N THR A 198 -10.74 -4.50 5.92
CA THR A 198 -10.04 -5.79 5.84
C THR A 198 -10.12 -6.35 4.42
N ARG A 199 -11.31 -6.39 3.81
CA ARG A 199 -11.48 -6.83 2.42
C ARG A 199 -10.81 -5.88 1.42
N LEU A 200 -10.94 -4.56 1.65
CA LEU A 200 -10.26 -3.54 0.84
C LEU A 200 -8.75 -3.77 0.82
N SER A 201 -8.15 -4.06 1.97
CA SER A 201 -6.71 -4.32 2.08
C SER A 201 -6.27 -5.52 1.23
N MET A 202 -7.09 -6.58 1.19
CA MET A 202 -6.84 -7.76 0.36
C MET A 202 -6.92 -7.44 -1.13
N LEU A 203 -7.95 -6.69 -1.55
CA LEU A 203 -8.11 -6.32 -2.95
C LEU A 203 -7.03 -5.32 -3.41
N ILE A 204 -6.64 -4.34 -2.60
CA ILE A 204 -5.49 -3.46 -2.90
C ILE A 204 -4.20 -4.28 -3.01
N PHE A 205 -4.00 -5.25 -2.11
CA PHE A 205 -2.82 -6.12 -2.10
C PHE A 205 -2.70 -7.01 -3.35
N ILE A 206 -3.83 -7.51 -3.88
CA ILE A 206 -3.88 -8.38 -5.05
C ILE A 206 -3.92 -7.57 -6.35
N LEU A 207 -4.80 -6.59 -6.44
CA LEU A 207 -5.10 -5.86 -7.67
C LEU A 207 -4.18 -4.67 -7.91
N GLY A 208 -3.51 -4.12 -6.90
CA GLY A 208 -2.59 -2.98 -7.05
C GLY A 208 -1.30 -3.28 -7.82
N GLY A 209 -1.18 -4.44 -8.49
CA GLY A 209 0.02 -4.90 -9.17
C GLY A 209 0.87 -5.86 -8.33
N GLN A 210 2.15 -6.04 -8.69
CA GLN A 210 3.04 -6.97 -7.97
C GLN A 210 3.03 -6.69 -6.45
N PRO A 211 2.88 -7.74 -5.61
CA PRO A 211 2.46 -7.59 -4.22
C PRO A 211 3.46 -6.78 -3.39
N ALA A 212 2.95 -5.68 -2.82
CA ALA A 212 3.67 -4.86 -1.83
C ALA A 212 4.03 -5.71 -0.59
N ARG A 213 4.93 -5.24 0.27
CA ARG A 213 5.03 -5.88 1.60
C ARG A 213 3.78 -5.53 2.41
N GLY A 214 3.23 -6.49 3.15
CA GLY A 214 2.07 -6.22 4.01
C GLY A 214 2.31 -5.04 4.97
N THR A 215 3.53 -4.89 5.50
CA THR A 215 3.91 -3.75 6.35
C THR A 215 3.90 -2.42 5.61
N GLU A 216 4.26 -2.41 4.32
CA GLU A 216 4.23 -1.21 3.49
C GLU A 216 2.79 -0.80 3.18
N LEU A 217 1.88 -1.77 2.96
CA LEU A 217 0.46 -1.54 2.71
C LEU A 217 -0.22 -0.84 3.90
N PHE A 218 -0.03 -1.34 5.12
CA PHE A 218 -0.68 -0.76 6.30
C PHE A 218 -0.09 0.59 6.74
N SER A 219 1.01 1.03 6.12
CA SER A 219 1.62 2.34 6.33
C SER A 219 1.17 3.42 5.34
N LEU A 220 0.27 3.10 4.40
CA LEU A 220 -0.21 4.06 3.40
C LEU A 220 -0.93 5.24 4.05
N ARG A 221 -0.51 6.46 3.72
CA ARG A 221 -1.14 7.71 4.14
C ARG A 221 -1.87 8.37 2.98
N TYR A 222 -3.06 8.88 3.25
CA TYR A 222 -3.86 9.62 2.27
C TYR A 222 -3.60 11.13 2.30
N ARG A 223 -3.04 11.66 3.39
CA ARG A 223 -2.68 13.08 3.52
C ARG A 223 -1.28 13.28 4.08
N ASN A 224 -0.69 14.42 3.75
CA ASN A 224 0.61 14.81 4.28
C ASN A 224 0.52 15.04 5.79
N THR A 225 1.61 14.75 6.50
CA THR A 225 1.69 14.94 7.95
C THR A 225 2.97 15.68 8.31
N PHE A 226 2.97 16.41 9.43
CA PHE A 226 4.13 17.16 9.88
C PHE A 226 5.36 16.26 10.11
N HIS A 227 5.20 15.20 10.90
CA HIS A 227 6.30 14.27 11.20
C HIS A 227 6.54 13.23 10.10
N GLY A 228 5.50 12.87 9.36
CA GLY A 228 5.57 11.80 8.37
C GLY A 228 5.90 12.27 6.96
N GLY A 229 5.85 13.57 6.69
CA GLY A 229 6.07 14.15 5.37
C GLY A 229 4.94 13.82 4.40
N TYR A 230 5.33 13.54 3.15
CA TYR A 230 4.41 13.31 2.04
C TYR A 230 3.51 12.07 2.22
N ARG A 231 2.29 12.18 1.68
CA ARG A 231 1.33 11.09 1.55
C ARG A 231 1.77 10.06 0.51
N ASN A 232 1.18 8.87 0.61
CA ASN A 232 1.44 7.76 -0.29
C ASN A 232 0.44 7.67 -1.45
N ILE A 233 -0.76 8.22 -1.27
CA ILE A 233 -1.89 8.09 -2.20
C ILE A 233 -2.07 9.38 -3.00
N TYR A 234 -2.37 9.24 -4.28
CA TYR A 234 -2.64 10.36 -5.17
C TYR A 234 -3.60 9.96 -6.31
N ILE A 235 -4.21 10.94 -6.96
CA ILE A 235 -5.02 10.73 -8.17
C ILE A 235 -4.21 11.09 -9.41
N GLU A 236 -4.24 10.23 -10.43
CA GLU A 236 -3.60 10.49 -11.71
C GLU A 236 -4.41 9.87 -12.85
N GLN A 237 -4.86 10.70 -13.79
CA GLN A 237 -5.60 10.28 -15.00
C GLN A 237 -6.78 9.34 -14.67
N GLY A 238 -7.59 9.69 -13.67
CA GLY A 238 -8.77 8.93 -13.28
C GLY A 238 -8.52 7.68 -12.45
N LEU A 239 -7.27 7.37 -12.09
CA LEU A 239 -6.91 6.23 -11.25
C LEU A 239 -6.34 6.71 -9.92
N LEU A 240 -6.58 5.92 -8.88
CA LEU A 240 -5.89 6.09 -7.61
C LEU A 240 -4.54 5.37 -7.68
N GLY A 241 -3.48 6.17 -7.61
CA GLY A 241 -2.11 5.73 -7.49
C GLY A 241 -1.66 5.69 -6.03
N PHE A 242 -0.76 4.78 -5.70
CA PHE A 242 -0.07 4.80 -4.43
C PHE A 242 1.40 4.37 -4.55
N VAL A 243 2.23 4.95 -3.70
CA VAL A 243 3.68 4.70 -3.66
C VAL A 243 4.04 4.01 -2.36
N THR A 244 4.80 2.92 -2.47
CA THR A 244 5.50 2.34 -1.33
C THR A 244 7.01 2.54 -1.45
N LEU A 245 7.64 2.89 -0.32
CA LEU A 245 9.08 3.06 -0.22
C LEU A 245 9.73 1.75 0.20
N TYR A 246 10.58 1.22 -0.68
CA TYR A 246 11.32 0.00 -0.41
C TYR A 246 12.72 0.33 0.11
N HIS A 247 12.97 0.06 1.40
CA HIS A 247 14.24 0.36 2.08
C HIS A 247 15.19 -0.86 2.22
N LYS A 248 14.84 -2.06 1.72
CA LYS A 248 15.72 -3.23 1.86
C LYS A 248 16.96 -3.07 0.98
N GLY A 249 18.10 -2.82 1.62
CA GLY A 249 19.39 -2.60 0.97
C GLY A 249 19.85 -1.15 0.97
N TYR A 250 19.08 -0.22 1.57
CA TYR A 250 19.49 1.19 1.70
C TYR A 250 20.86 1.32 2.37
N SER A 251 21.12 0.54 3.41
CA SER A 251 22.42 0.50 4.09
C SER A 251 23.59 -0.04 3.25
N ILE A 252 23.31 -0.62 2.08
CA ILE A 252 24.32 -1.21 1.19
C ILE A 252 24.47 -0.39 -0.10
N GLY A 253 23.39 0.16 -0.66
CA GLY A 253 23.38 0.81 -1.97
C GLY A 253 23.03 2.30 -1.98
N GLY A 254 22.58 2.87 -0.86
CA GLY A 254 22.23 4.30 -0.78
C GLY A 254 20.96 4.74 -1.54
N SER A 255 20.40 3.90 -2.42
CA SER A 255 19.23 4.25 -3.23
C SER A 255 17.91 3.76 -2.63
N LEU A 256 16.89 4.62 -2.67
CA LEU A 256 15.50 4.30 -2.32
C LEU A 256 14.77 3.81 -3.56
N LYS A 257 14.24 2.57 -3.53
CA LYS A 257 13.39 2.09 -4.63
C LYS A 257 11.95 2.55 -4.40
N ILE A 258 11.50 3.46 -5.26
CA ILE A 258 10.12 3.93 -5.32
C ILE A 258 9.34 3.05 -6.28
N ILE A 259 8.22 2.49 -5.81
CA ILE A 259 7.34 1.64 -6.61
C ILE A 259 5.97 2.30 -6.66
N HIS A 260 5.61 2.79 -7.85
CA HIS A 260 4.27 3.28 -8.14
C HIS A 260 3.35 2.10 -8.44
N ARG A 261 2.12 2.18 -7.92
CA ARG A 261 1.06 1.20 -8.14
C ARG A 261 -0.24 1.94 -8.40
N TYR A 262 -1.06 1.39 -9.29
CA TYR A 262 -2.36 1.97 -9.60
C TYR A 262 -3.43 0.95 -9.30
N LEU A 263 -4.57 1.41 -8.79
CA LEU A 263 -5.73 0.57 -8.58
C LEU A 263 -6.60 0.54 -9.85
N PRO A 264 -7.37 -0.54 -10.06
CA PRO A 264 -8.40 -0.56 -11.08
C PRO A 264 -9.42 0.58 -10.90
N PRO A 265 -10.13 1.02 -11.95
CA PRO A 265 -11.13 2.09 -11.86
C PRO A 265 -12.18 1.86 -10.77
N ALA A 266 -12.77 0.65 -10.71
CA ALA A 266 -13.79 0.31 -9.71
C ALA A 266 -13.25 0.42 -8.27
N LEU A 267 -12.03 -0.07 -8.03
CA LEU A 267 -11.41 -0.01 -6.71
C LEU A 267 -10.95 1.41 -6.36
N SER A 268 -10.48 2.18 -7.35
CA SER A 268 -10.18 3.61 -7.19
C SER A 268 -11.41 4.38 -6.74
N GLN A 269 -12.57 4.12 -7.36
CA GLN A 269 -13.84 4.73 -6.98
C GLN A 269 -14.20 4.43 -5.52
N VAL A 270 -14.09 3.16 -5.12
CA VAL A 270 -14.38 2.70 -3.75
C VAL A 270 -13.48 3.43 -2.74
N VAL A 271 -12.18 3.51 -2.99
CA VAL A 271 -11.24 4.19 -2.08
C VAL A 271 -11.54 5.68 -1.99
N VAL A 272 -11.83 6.35 -3.11
CA VAL A 272 -12.19 7.77 -3.12
C VAL A 272 -13.48 8.01 -2.33
N GLN A 273 -14.53 7.22 -2.55
CA GLN A 273 -15.78 7.37 -1.80
C GLN A 273 -15.59 7.10 -0.31
N TYR A 274 -14.79 6.08 0.05
CA TYR A 274 -14.42 5.83 1.43
C TYR A 274 -13.72 7.05 2.06
N LEU A 275 -12.71 7.62 1.40
CA LEU A 275 -11.95 8.78 1.91
C LEU A 275 -12.82 10.04 2.02
N VAL A 276 -13.77 10.25 1.11
CA VAL A 276 -14.60 11.46 1.06
C VAL A 276 -15.80 11.37 2.02
N LEU A 277 -16.47 10.22 2.10
CA LEU A 277 -17.75 10.09 2.79
C LEU A 277 -17.62 9.36 4.13
N VAL A 278 -16.95 8.22 4.15
CA VAL A 278 -16.96 7.27 5.29
C VAL A 278 -15.90 7.61 6.32
N LEU A 279 -14.67 7.89 5.88
CA LEU A 279 -13.54 8.17 6.77
C LEU A 279 -13.82 9.40 7.67
N PRO A 280 -14.29 10.56 7.17
CA PRO A 280 -14.56 11.72 8.02
C PRO A 280 -15.60 11.41 9.10
N PHE A 281 -16.67 10.69 8.74
CA PHE A 281 -17.69 10.28 9.71
C PHE A 281 -17.14 9.32 10.77
N SER A 282 -16.33 8.34 10.38
CA SER A 282 -15.69 7.43 11.35
C SER A 282 -14.76 8.15 12.33
N GLN A 283 -14.04 9.18 11.84
CA GLN A 283 -13.19 10.05 12.63
C GLN A 283 -14.00 10.95 13.58
N GLN A 284 -15.11 11.52 13.10
CA GLN A 284 -16.07 12.26 13.93
C GLN A 284 -16.65 11.39 15.04
N LEU A 285 -17.13 10.18 14.72
CA LEU A 285 -17.62 9.23 15.74
C LEU A 285 -16.54 8.87 16.76
N SER A 286 -15.29 8.65 16.30
CA SER A 286 -14.18 8.34 17.19
C SER A 286 -13.87 9.48 18.17
N ARG A 287 -13.95 10.73 17.70
CA ARG A 287 -13.80 11.93 18.53
C ARG A 287 -14.96 12.11 19.51
N LEU A 288 -16.20 12.03 19.01
CA LEU A 288 -17.40 12.35 19.78
C LEU A 288 -17.82 11.28 20.79
N VAL A 289 -17.43 10.01 20.57
CA VAL A 289 -17.89 8.87 21.38
C VAL A 289 -16.78 8.27 22.23
N TYR A 290 -15.52 8.35 21.78
CA TYR A 290 -14.39 7.70 22.44
C TYR A 290 -13.27 8.70 22.80
N ASP A 291 -13.53 10.01 22.73
CA ASP A 291 -12.58 11.09 23.08
C ASP A 291 -11.20 10.93 22.45
N GLN A 292 -11.14 10.42 21.21
CA GLN A 292 -9.87 10.24 20.52
C GLN A 292 -9.33 11.60 20.04
N PRO A 293 -8.10 11.99 20.42
CA PRO A 293 -7.66 13.38 20.25
C PRO A 293 -7.26 13.76 18.83
N GLU A 294 -6.88 12.79 17.97
CA GLU A 294 -6.33 13.07 16.64
C GLU A 294 -6.87 12.16 15.54
N ASP A 295 -7.17 12.77 14.40
CA ASP A 295 -7.56 12.08 13.17
C ASP A 295 -6.34 11.41 12.52
N SER A 296 -6.43 10.10 12.32
CA SER A 296 -5.40 9.34 11.62
C SER A 296 -5.22 9.83 10.17
N ALA A 297 -3.98 10.03 9.74
CA ALA A 297 -3.63 10.32 8.35
C ALA A 297 -3.44 9.06 7.48
N PHE A 298 -3.55 7.88 8.08
CA PHE A 298 -3.44 6.60 7.39
C PHE A 298 -4.73 6.29 6.61
N LEU A 299 -4.59 5.57 5.50
CA LEU A 299 -5.72 5.05 4.73
C LEU A 299 -6.61 4.14 5.58
N TRP A 300 -6.04 3.52 6.61
CA TRP A 300 -6.73 2.56 7.46
C TRP A 300 -7.22 3.28 8.70
N ALA A 301 -8.55 3.43 8.82
CA ALA A 301 -9.17 4.02 10.00
C ALA A 301 -8.66 3.34 11.28
N ARG A 302 -8.46 4.13 12.33
CA ARG A 302 -7.90 3.64 13.60
C ARG A 302 -8.92 2.68 14.24
N ALA A 303 -8.52 1.43 14.40
CA ALA A 303 -9.23 0.47 15.23
C ALA A 303 -8.60 0.44 16.63
N GLU A 304 -9.29 -0.20 17.60
CA GLU A 304 -8.73 -0.46 18.94
C GLU A 304 -7.39 -1.21 18.87
N THR A 305 -7.17 -1.97 17.79
CA THR A 305 -5.93 -2.69 17.49
C THR A 305 -5.25 -2.11 16.25
N THR A 306 -3.92 -2.02 16.24
CA THR A 306 -3.16 -1.66 15.04
C THR A 306 -3.39 -2.66 13.91
N TRP A 307 -3.44 -2.17 12.67
CA TRP A 307 -3.49 -3.03 11.49
C TRP A 307 -2.19 -3.84 11.35
N ASP A 308 -2.31 -5.17 11.28
CA ASP A 308 -1.20 -6.10 11.21
C ASP A 308 -1.28 -6.92 9.91
N PRO A 309 -0.17 -7.05 9.14
CA PRO A 309 -0.06 -8.02 8.03
C PRO A 309 -0.59 -9.42 8.33
N SER A 310 -0.54 -9.90 9.58
CA SER A 310 -1.12 -11.19 9.95
C SER A 310 -2.63 -11.27 9.72
N GLN A 311 -3.36 -10.18 9.95
CA GLN A 311 -4.81 -10.09 9.74
C GLN A 311 -5.15 -10.25 8.25
N LEU A 312 -4.40 -9.55 7.38
CA LEU A 312 -4.53 -9.70 5.93
C LEU A 312 -4.21 -11.14 5.49
N SER A 313 -3.14 -11.74 6.01
CA SER A 313 -2.79 -13.11 5.64
C SER A 313 -3.82 -14.14 6.11
N HIS A 314 -4.43 -13.93 7.28
CA HIS A 314 -5.50 -14.78 7.79
C HIS A 314 -6.77 -14.64 6.95
N PHE A 315 -7.18 -13.40 6.66
CA PHE A 315 -8.37 -13.12 5.86
C PHE A 315 -8.23 -13.67 4.43
N LEU A 316 -7.09 -13.42 3.78
CA LEU A 316 -6.80 -13.98 2.46
C LEU A 316 -6.89 -15.51 2.48
N ARG A 317 -6.32 -16.16 3.50
CA ARG A 317 -6.36 -17.62 3.65
C ARG A 317 -7.78 -18.14 3.83
N GLN A 318 -8.59 -17.45 4.64
CA GLN A 318 -9.97 -17.82 4.92
C GLN A 318 -10.84 -17.73 3.66
N GLU A 319 -10.83 -16.58 2.98
CA GLU A 319 -11.67 -16.35 1.81
C GLU A 319 -11.25 -17.25 0.64
N SER A 320 -9.94 -17.39 0.39
CA SER A 320 -9.44 -18.27 -0.67
C SER A 320 -9.67 -19.75 -0.39
N ALA A 321 -9.56 -20.21 0.87
CA ALA A 321 -9.91 -21.59 1.23
C ALA A 321 -11.41 -21.86 1.06
N ARG A 322 -12.27 -20.87 1.34
CA ARG A 322 -13.72 -21.01 1.22
C ARG A 322 -14.19 -21.06 -0.23
N GLU A 323 -13.69 -20.17 -1.08
CA GLU A 323 -14.20 -19.99 -2.44
C GLU A 323 -13.39 -20.75 -3.50
N LEU A 324 -12.08 -20.90 -3.29
CA LEU A 324 -11.18 -21.58 -4.23
C LEU A 324 -10.73 -22.96 -3.75
N GLN A 325 -11.01 -23.32 -2.51
CA GLN A 325 -10.42 -24.51 -1.85
C GLN A 325 -8.89 -24.46 -1.79
N VAL A 326 -8.32 -23.26 -1.89
CA VAL A 326 -6.87 -23.02 -1.90
C VAL A 326 -6.51 -22.02 -0.80
N PRO A 327 -5.83 -22.43 0.28
CA PRO A 327 -5.50 -21.53 1.40
C PRO A 327 -4.32 -20.60 1.07
N LEU A 328 -4.59 -19.51 0.36
CA LEU A 328 -3.56 -18.53 -0.01
C LEU A 328 -3.09 -17.70 1.19
N THR A 329 -1.80 -17.48 1.29
CA THR A 329 -1.17 -16.56 2.27
C THR A 329 -0.52 -15.42 1.51
N ILE A 330 -0.12 -14.35 2.23
CA ILE A 330 0.70 -13.28 1.64
C ILE A 330 1.94 -13.88 0.95
N SER A 331 2.60 -14.87 1.56
CA SER A 331 3.82 -15.44 0.99
C SER A 331 3.56 -16.27 -0.26
N SER A 332 2.56 -17.17 -0.25
CA SER A 332 2.26 -17.99 -1.43
C SER A 332 1.77 -17.12 -2.58
N TRP A 333 0.86 -16.16 -2.31
CA TRP A 333 0.41 -15.20 -3.31
C TRP A 333 1.57 -14.43 -3.95
N ARG A 334 2.58 -14.01 -3.18
CA ARG A 334 3.76 -13.33 -3.75
C ARG A 334 4.49 -14.16 -4.80
N HIS A 335 4.67 -15.45 -4.56
CA HIS A 335 5.34 -16.33 -5.52
C HIS A 335 4.47 -16.58 -6.74
N THR A 336 3.19 -16.90 -6.53
CA THR A 336 2.20 -17.12 -7.58
C THR A 336 2.03 -15.89 -8.45
N ALA A 337 1.88 -14.70 -7.86
CA ALA A 337 1.73 -13.44 -8.58
C ALA A 337 2.95 -13.12 -9.44
N ILE A 338 4.18 -13.39 -8.97
CA ILE A 338 5.40 -13.20 -9.78
C ILE A 338 5.42 -14.16 -10.98
N ALA A 339 5.01 -15.42 -10.79
CA ALA A 339 4.93 -16.38 -11.89
C ALA A 339 3.88 -15.96 -12.92
N ILE A 340 2.66 -15.64 -12.48
CA ILE A 340 1.57 -15.14 -13.35
C ILE A 340 2.03 -13.89 -14.11
N SER A 341 2.68 -12.96 -13.41
CA SER A 341 3.23 -11.73 -13.96
C SER A 341 4.28 -11.97 -15.05
N ARG A 342 5.09 -13.04 -14.96
CA ARG A 342 6.06 -13.41 -16.00
C ARG A 342 5.43 -14.10 -17.19
N GLU A 343 4.30 -14.78 -16.97
CA GLU A 343 3.60 -15.53 -18.00
C GLU A 343 2.72 -14.62 -18.87
N PHE A 344 1.96 -13.73 -18.24
CA PHE A 344 0.90 -12.97 -18.93
C PHE A 344 1.25 -11.51 -19.23
N ILE A 345 2.33 -10.96 -18.67
CA ILE A 345 2.74 -9.58 -18.96
C ILE A 345 3.94 -9.62 -19.92
N PRO A 346 3.87 -8.93 -21.08
CA PRO A 346 4.91 -8.98 -22.10
C PRO A 346 6.31 -8.68 -21.57
N LYS A 347 7.30 -9.40 -22.10
CA LYS A 347 8.72 -9.11 -21.87
C LYS A 347 9.04 -7.69 -22.33
N GLY A 348 9.95 -7.00 -21.63
CA GLY A 348 10.23 -5.59 -21.88
C GLY A 348 9.23 -4.61 -21.27
N THR A 349 8.13 -5.05 -20.65
CA THR A 349 7.25 -4.13 -19.90
C THR A 349 7.85 -3.76 -18.54
N TYR A 350 8.57 -4.68 -17.88
CA TYR A 350 9.25 -4.46 -16.60
C TYR A 350 10.60 -3.75 -16.78
N PHE A 351 11.06 -3.08 -15.72
CA PHE A 351 12.40 -2.53 -15.62
C PHE A 351 13.47 -3.61 -15.74
N ASP A 352 14.51 -3.33 -16.51
CA ASP A 352 15.65 -4.23 -16.63
C ASP A 352 16.55 -4.07 -15.39
N ARG A 353 16.75 -5.17 -14.69
CA ARG A 353 17.12 -5.13 -13.26
C ARG A 353 18.55 -4.64 -13.04
N GLU A 354 19.39 -4.75 -14.06
CA GLU A 354 20.81 -4.39 -14.04
C GLU A 354 21.05 -3.01 -14.67
N ALA A 355 20.49 -2.74 -15.86
CA ALA A 355 20.60 -1.44 -16.52
C ALA A 355 19.94 -0.30 -15.71
N ASP A 356 18.71 -0.51 -15.22
CA ASP A 356 17.97 0.56 -14.52
C ASP A 356 18.48 0.79 -13.08
N SER A 357 19.17 -0.20 -12.51
CA SER A 357 19.81 -0.07 -11.19
C SER A 357 21.03 0.86 -11.25
N GLU A 358 21.79 0.84 -12.35
CA GLU A 358 22.91 1.75 -12.54
C GLU A 358 22.41 3.16 -12.83
N THR A 359 21.41 3.33 -13.71
CA THR A 359 20.80 4.63 -14.03
C THR A 359 20.18 5.31 -12.81
N SER A 360 19.46 4.55 -11.96
CA SER A 360 18.91 5.09 -10.71
C SER A 360 20.00 5.47 -9.69
N GLN A 361 21.12 4.75 -9.66
CA GLN A 361 22.26 5.06 -8.77
C GLN A 361 23.10 6.22 -9.27
N THR A 362 23.24 6.42 -10.59
CA THR A 362 23.97 7.55 -11.18
C THR A 362 23.21 8.85 -10.98
N LEU A 363 21.88 8.84 -11.15
CA LEU A 363 21.01 9.99 -10.84
C LEU A 363 21.04 10.34 -9.35
N ASP A 364 20.90 9.35 -8.45
CA ASP A 364 21.00 9.56 -7.00
C ASP A 364 22.38 10.11 -6.57
N ARG A 365 23.46 9.74 -7.27
CA ARG A 365 24.83 10.22 -7.01
C ARG A 365 25.11 11.60 -7.59
N GLN A 366 24.53 11.95 -8.73
CA GLN A 366 24.64 13.30 -9.31
C GLN A 366 23.87 14.36 -8.48
N ALA A 367 22.80 13.97 -7.79
CA ALA A 367 21.91 14.89 -7.07
C ALA A 367 22.38 15.36 -5.66
N CYS A 368 23.58 14.94 -5.21
CA CYS A 368 24.32 15.43 -4.02
C CYS A 368 23.75 15.22 -2.59
N HIS A 369 24.70 15.21 -1.65
CA HIS A 369 24.69 14.74 -0.26
C HIS A 369 23.83 15.52 0.76
N SER A 370 23.21 14.80 1.73
CA SER A 370 23.17 15.06 3.20
C SER A 370 21.86 14.60 3.89
N ASN A 371 21.97 14.12 5.13
CA ASN A 371 21.05 13.28 5.93
C ASN A 371 19.64 13.82 6.31
N ASN A 372 18.97 14.65 5.50
CA ASN A 372 17.55 15.02 5.74
C ASN A 372 16.69 15.01 4.46
N THR A 373 17.19 14.33 3.41
CA THR A 373 16.71 14.46 2.02
C THR A 373 15.56 13.55 1.65
N ALA A 374 15.17 12.55 2.44
CA ALA A 374 14.20 11.53 1.98
C ALA A 374 12.83 12.12 1.62
N GLY A 375 12.35 13.13 2.37
CA GLY A 375 11.09 13.83 2.08
C GLY A 375 11.19 14.73 0.85
N THR A 376 12.28 15.47 0.71
CA THR A 376 12.54 16.34 -0.46
C THR A 376 12.77 15.51 -1.72
N ILE A 377 13.52 14.41 -1.63
CA ILE A 377 13.70 13.41 -2.69
C ILE A 377 12.36 12.78 -3.05
N TYR A 378 11.48 12.48 -2.08
CA TYR A 378 10.15 11.95 -2.38
C TYR A 378 9.27 12.94 -3.14
N GLY A 379 9.20 14.21 -2.69
CA GLY A 379 8.46 15.26 -3.40
C GLY A 379 8.95 15.46 -4.83
N ARG A 380 10.28 15.43 -5.03
CA ARG A 380 10.92 15.52 -6.35
C ARG A 380 10.70 14.26 -7.20
N LEU A 381 10.89 13.05 -6.68
CA LEU A 381 10.65 11.81 -7.44
C LEU A 381 9.17 11.58 -7.78
N VAL A 382 8.27 12.29 -7.10
CA VAL A 382 6.84 12.29 -7.40
C VAL A 382 6.42 13.39 -8.39
N GLN A 383 7.27 14.36 -8.79
CA GLN A 383 6.95 15.27 -9.91
C GLN A 383 8.11 15.89 -10.74
N ASP A 384 9.35 15.97 -10.26
CA ASP A 384 10.41 16.76 -10.93
C ASP A 384 10.82 16.17 -12.28
N GLY A 385 10.34 16.83 -13.35
CA GLY A 385 11.14 17.54 -14.35
C GLY A 385 12.01 16.74 -15.33
N ASP A 386 12.58 15.62 -14.92
CA ASP A 386 13.42 14.81 -15.82
C ASP A 386 12.51 13.82 -16.55
N GLY A 387 12.51 13.87 -17.87
CA GLY A 387 11.67 13.00 -18.73
C GLY A 387 11.72 11.52 -18.36
N GLN A 388 12.84 11.07 -17.77
CA GLN A 388 13.02 9.72 -17.26
C GLN A 388 12.08 9.37 -16.08
N ILE A 389 11.90 10.24 -15.07
CA ILE A 389 11.05 9.94 -13.89
C ILE A 389 9.57 9.79 -14.29
N ARG A 390 9.12 10.61 -15.23
CA ARG A 390 7.79 10.50 -15.82
C ARG A 390 7.65 9.19 -16.60
N GLU A 391 8.64 8.82 -17.39
CA GLU A 391 8.68 7.55 -18.12
C GLU A 391 8.64 6.33 -17.17
N PHE A 392 9.39 6.37 -16.06
CA PHE A 392 9.34 5.36 -14.99
C PHE A 392 7.91 5.19 -14.45
N ARG A 393 7.23 6.29 -14.14
CA ARG A 393 5.85 6.24 -13.62
C ARG A 393 4.86 5.73 -14.65
N GLU A 394 4.95 6.22 -15.89
CA GLU A 394 4.09 5.77 -17.00
C GLU A 394 4.24 4.27 -17.24
N ARG A 395 5.47 3.73 -17.11
CA ARG A 395 5.72 2.29 -17.20
C ARG A 395 5.09 1.50 -16.04
N TYR A 396 5.20 1.97 -14.79
CA TYR A 396 4.49 1.36 -13.66
C TYR A 396 2.97 1.38 -13.87
N ARG A 397 2.43 2.49 -14.38
CA ARG A 397 1.01 2.60 -14.73
C ARG A 397 0.61 1.58 -15.78
N ARG A 398 1.40 1.43 -16.85
CA ARG A 398 1.16 0.42 -17.90
C ARG A 398 1.16 -1.01 -17.34
N VAL A 399 2.11 -1.35 -16.47
CA VAL A 399 2.17 -2.67 -15.82
C VAL A 399 0.94 -2.90 -14.94
N SER A 400 0.52 -1.92 -14.13
CA SER A 400 -0.71 -2.02 -13.33
C SER A 400 -1.94 -2.22 -14.22
N LEU A 401 -2.06 -1.48 -15.32
CA LEU A 401 -3.18 -1.64 -16.24
C LEU A 401 -3.25 -3.04 -16.86
N LEU A 402 -2.12 -3.60 -17.34
CA LEU A 402 -2.07 -4.97 -17.85
C LEU A 402 -2.38 -6.01 -16.76
N TRP A 403 -1.98 -5.74 -15.52
CA TRP A 403 -2.36 -6.57 -14.38
C TRP A 403 -3.87 -6.53 -14.13
N HIS A 404 -4.50 -5.37 -14.28
CA HIS A 404 -5.94 -5.22 -14.14
C HIS A 404 -6.70 -5.94 -15.26
N THR A 405 -6.24 -5.85 -16.51
CA THR A 405 -6.89 -6.55 -17.63
C THR A 405 -6.88 -8.06 -17.43
N LEU A 406 -5.78 -8.60 -16.90
CA LEU A 406 -5.69 -10.02 -16.57
C LEU A 406 -6.80 -10.47 -15.60
N TRP A 407 -7.15 -9.66 -14.60
CA TRP A 407 -8.07 -10.08 -13.53
C TRP A 407 -9.52 -9.63 -13.74
N LEU A 408 -9.73 -8.50 -14.41
CA LEU A 408 -11.01 -7.80 -14.43
C LEU A 408 -11.68 -7.76 -15.81
N GLN A 409 -11.00 -8.21 -16.86
CA GLN A 409 -11.65 -8.48 -18.14
C GLN A 409 -12.13 -9.94 -18.19
N GLU A 410 -13.30 -10.15 -18.76
CA GLU A 410 -13.65 -11.46 -19.31
C GLU A 410 -12.63 -11.75 -20.42
N ALA A 411 -12.12 -12.99 -20.43
CA ALA A 411 -10.88 -13.38 -21.11
C ALA A 411 -10.62 -12.68 -22.46
N PRO A 412 -9.36 -12.39 -22.82
CA PRO A 412 -9.07 -12.07 -24.20
C PRO A 412 -9.57 -13.22 -25.07
N SER A 413 -10.53 -12.93 -25.94
CA SER A 413 -10.79 -13.74 -27.12
C SER A 413 -9.50 -13.67 -27.94
N GLU A 414 -8.78 -14.78 -27.97
CA GLU A 414 -7.48 -15.02 -28.62
C GLU A 414 -6.24 -14.80 -27.72
N PRO A 415 -5.31 -15.77 -27.72
CA PRO A 415 -4.00 -15.57 -27.14
C PRO A 415 -3.27 -14.46 -27.93
N LEU A 416 -2.65 -13.53 -27.21
CA LEU A 416 -1.71 -12.58 -27.80
C LEU A 416 -0.62 -13.38 -28.52
N GLU A 417 -0.62 -13.34 -29.86
CA GLU A 417 0.41 -13.96 -30.68
C GLU A 417 1.80 -13.45 -30.22
N PRO A 418 2.82 -14.33 -30.17
CA PRO A 418 4.16 -13.89 -29.88
C PRO A 418 4.63 -12.89 -30.96
N PRO A 419 5.51 -11.93 -30.61
CA PRO A 419 6.06 -11.03 -31.60
C PRO A 419 6.75 -11.85 -32.70
N VAL A 420 6.43 -11.53 -33.95
CA VAL A 420 7.09 -12.06 -35.14
C VAL A 420 8.59 -11.85 -34.96
N GLU A 421 9.35 -12.95 -34.92
CA GLU A 421 10.81 -12.89 -35.05
C GLU A 421 11.12 -12.25 -36.40
N GLU A 422 11.68 -11.04 -36.38
CA GLU A 422 12.33 -10.47 -37.56
C GLU A 422 13.45 -11.42 -37.96
N GLN A 423 13.24 -12.14 -39.06
CA GLN A 423 14.28 -12.92 -39.71
C GLN A 423 15.41 -11.97 -40.11
N PRO A 424 16.69 -12.32 -39.86
CA PRO A 424 17.81 -11.51 -40.30
C PRO A 424 17.82 -11.44 -41.83
N ALA A 425 17.92 -10.22 -42.36
CA ALA A 425 18.04 -9.97 -43.78
C ALA A 425 19.21 -10.77 -44.37
N GLU A 426 18.92 -11.61 -45.36
CA GLU A 426 19.93 -12.20 -46.23
C GLU A 426 20.65 -11.09 -47.01
N GLU A 427 21.96 -10.96 -46.82
CA GLU A 427 22.81 -10.15 -47.69
C GLU A 427 22.94 -10.84 -49.06
N PRO A 428 22.77 -10.12 -50.18
CA PRO A 428 22.99 -10.68 -51.50
C PRO A 428 24.51 -10.83 -51.77
N ALA A 429 24.85 -11.97 -52.38
CA ALA A 429 26.20 -12.38 -52.78
C ALA A 429 26.85 -11.50 -53.85
#